data_AF-V4TQT3-F1
#
_entry.id   AF-V4TQT3-F1
#
_cell.length_a   1.000
_cell.length_b   1.000
_cell.length_c   1.000
_cell.angle_alpha   90.00
_cell.angle_beta   90.00
_cell.angle_gamma   90.00
#
_symmetry.space_group_name_H-M   'P 1'
#
loop_
_entity.id
_entity.type
_entity.pdbx_description
1 polymer ?
#
loop_
_entity_poly.entity_id
_entity_poly.type
_entity_poly.pdbx_seq_one_letter_code
_entity_poly.pdbx_strand_id
1 'polypeptide(L)'
;MPGATNLKEYEVLETIVKKQASAGRLYAVVCASPAVALGSWGLLKGLKATCYRSFMEQLAPACAATVESRVQQDGKVGGLGGAQAFAKSEKLVHMLKKQKESNRPYGAICASPALVLEPNGLPKTYSTLVQGKKATAFPAMCNKLSDQSEIENRVVVDGNLITSRGPGTSMEFALAIVEKFFGRNKALELAKIMLFTRA
;
A
#
# COMPACT_ATOMS: atom_id res chain seq x y z
N MET A 1 -17.23 8.02 -20.73
CA MET A 1 -16.67 6.86 -20.01
C MET A 1 -17.79 6.13 -19.28
N PRO A 2 -18.29 5.01 -19.80
CA PRO A 2 -19.45 4.34 -19.20
C PRO A 2 -19.16 3.82 -17.78
N GLY A 3 -17.94 3.38 -17.48
CA GLY A 3 -17.59 2.80 -16.18
C GLY A 3 -17.89 3.70 -14.97
N ALA A 4 -17.39 4.94 -14.95
CA ALA A 4 -17.61 5.84 -13.81
C ALA A 4 -19.08 6.28 -13.67
N THR A 5 -19.78 6.45 -14.80
CA THR A 5 -21.22 6.74 -14.83
C THR A 5 -22.04 5.57 -14.31
N ASN A 6 -21.72 4.35 -14.75
CA ASN A 6 -22.38 3.13 -14.26
C ASN A 6 -22.15 2.94 -12.76
N LEU A 7 -20.94 3.24 -12.24
CA LEU A 7 -20.69 3.19 -10.80
C LEU A 7 -21.55 4.21 -10.05
N LYS A 8 -21.64 5.45 -10.55
CA LYS A 8 -22.49 6.51 -9.97
C LYS A 8 -23.95 6.09 -9.88
N GLU A 9 -24.47 5.45 -10.94
CA GLU A 9 -25.88 5.05 -11.06
C GLU A 9 -26.21 3.74 -10.32
N TYR A 10 -25.20 3.02 -9.82
CA TYR A 10 -25.41 1.73 -9.16
C TYR A 10 -25.73 1.90 -7.66
N GLU A 11 -27.02 1.99 -7.34
CA GLU A 11 -27.55 2.28 -5.99
C GLU A 11 -27.04 1.35 -4.88
N VAL A 12 -26.83 0.07 -5.21
CA VAL A 12 -26.30 -0.92 -4.26
C VAL A 12 -24.88 -0.53 -3.83
N LEU A 13 -24.04 -0.11 -4.78
CA LEU A 13 -22.68 0.33 -4.48
C LEU A 13 -22.68 1.65 -3.70
N GLU A 14 -23.52 2.61 -4.08
CA GLU A 14 -23.67 3.85 -3.32
C GLU A 14 -24.00 3.57 -1.86
N THR A 15 -24.95 2.67 -1.61
CA THR A 15 -25.36 2.25 -0.26
C THR A 15 -24.21 1.63 0.53
N ILE A 16 -23.45 0.72 -0.09
CA ILE A 16 -22.30 0.06 0.53
C ILE A 16 -21.22 1.08 0.89
N VAL A 17 -20.90 2.01 -0.03
CA VAL A 17 -19.85 3.01 0.17
C VAL A 17 -20.26 4.04 1.23
N LYS A 18 -21.52 4.50 1.22
CA LYS A 18 -22.04 5.39 2.28
C LYS A 18 -22.02 4.72 3.65
N LYS A 19 -22.39 3.44 3.74
CA LYS A 19 -22.27 2.65 4.98
C LYS A 19 -20.81 2.45 5.42
N GLN A 20 -19.88 2.37 4.48
CA GLN A 20 -18.45 2.35 4.77
C GLN A 20 -17.99 3.67 5.40
N ALA A 21 -18.33 4.79 4.75
CA ALA A 21 -17.98 6.13 5.19
C ALA A 21 -18.60 6.49 6.55
N SER A 22 -19.88 6.20 6.77
CA SER A 22 -20.56 6.49 8.04
C SER A 22 -20.04 5.68 9.21
N ALA A 23 -19.50 4.48 8.94
CA ALA A 23 -18.82 3.66 9.94
C ALA A 23 -17.34 4.06 10.14
N GLY A 24 -16.88 5.13 9.51
CA GLY A 24 -15.52 5.66 9.66
C GLY A 24 -14.41 4.73 9.14
N ARG A 25 -14.73 3.80 8.22
CA ARG A 25 -13.71 2.94 7.59
C ARG A 25 -13.36 3.41 6.18
N LEU A 26 -12.28 2.84 5.66
CA LEU A 26 -11.62 3.33 4.45
C LEU A 26 -12.47 3.11 3.19
N TYR A 27 -12.44 4.09 2.30
CA TYR A 27 -12.94 4.01 0.94
C TYR A 27 -12.00 4.80 0.03
N ALA A 28 -11.92 4.42 -1.24
CA ALA A 28 -11.03 5.04 -2.20
C ALA A 28 -11.62 5.00 -3.61
N VAL A 29 -11.19 5.95 -4.45
CA VAL A 29 -11.53 6.06 -5.86
C VAL A 29 -10.35 6.59 -6.65
N VAL A 30 -10.36 6.31 -7.94
CA VAL A 30 -9.27 6.66 -8.85
C VAL A 30 -9.84 7.15 -10.19
N CYS A 31 -9.00 7.84 -10.96
CA CYS A 31 -9.32 8.37 -12.27
C CYS A 31 -10.49 9.37 -12.18
N ALA A 32 -11.59 9.17 -12.89
CA ALA A 32 -12.72 10.10 -12.89
C ALA A 32 -13.80 9.81 -11.84
N SER A 33 -13.77 8.64 -11.21
CA SER A 33 -14.73 8.26 -10.17
C SER A 33 -14.77 9.20 -8.94
N PRO A 34 -13.69 9.92 -8.54
CA PRO A 34 -13.81 10.95 -7.52
C PRO A 34 -14.82 12.04 -7.90
N ALA A 35 -14.75 12.58 -9.13
CA ALA A 35 -15.67 13.62 -9.59
C ALA A 35 -17.07 13.06 -9.93
N VAL A 36 -17.11 11.89 -10.59
CA VAL A 36 -18.34 11.34 -11.16
C VAL A 36 -19.18 10.56 -10.15
N ALA A 37 -18.56 9.81 -9.23
CA ALA A 37 -19.27 8.98 -8.26
C ALA A 37 -19.26 9.64 -6.88
N LEU A 38 -18.12 9.66 -6.17
CA LEU A 38 -18.08 10.14 -4.79
C LEU A 38 -18.46 11.60 -4.61
N GLY A 39 -18.06 12.46 -5.55
CA GLY A 39 -18.48 13.85 -5.57
C GLY A 39 -20.00 13.98 -5.67
N SER A 40 -20.63 13.21 -6.56
CA SER A 40 -22.09 13.21 -6.72
C SER A 40 -22.84 12.63 -5.51
N TRP A 41 -22.25 11.65 -4.81
CA TRP A 41 -22.80 11.07 -3.58
C TRP A 41 -22.57 11.94 -2.33
N GLY A 42 -21.88 13.08 -2.48
CA GLY A 42 -21.57 14.00 -1.39
C GLY A 42 -20.52 13.50 -0.41
N LEU A 43 -19.79 12.44 -0.76
CA LEU A 43 -18.79 11.80 0.11
C LEU A 43 -17.46 12.56 0.16
N LEU A 44 -17.28 13.59 -0.66
CA LEU A 44 -16.08 14.44 -0.67
C LEU A 44 -16.29 15.80 0.02
N LYS A 45 -17.48 16.07 0.55
CA LYS A 45 -17.79 17.34 1.22
C LYS A 45 -16.84 17.55 2.41
N GLY A 46 -16.16 18.70 2.42
CA GLY A 46 -15.20 19.04 3.48
C GLY A 46 -13.83 18.37 3.32
N LEU A 47 -13.61 17.55 2.28
CA LEU A 47 -12.35 16.84 2.05
C LEU A 47 -11.54 17.47 0.91
N LYS A 48 -10.23 17.27 0.92
CA LYS A 48 -9.31 17.49 -0.18
C LYS A 48 -9.31 16.27 -1.09
N ALA A 49 -9.41 16.47 -2.40
CA ALA A 49 -9.47 15.37 -3.36
C ALA A 49 -8.64 15.65 -4.63
N THR A 50 -8.23 14.58 -5.30
CA THR A 50 -7.62 14.61 -6.64
C THR A 50 -8.41 13.69 -7.57
N CYS A 51 -8.32 13.91 -8.87
CA CYS A 51 -8.89 13.02 -9.88
C CYS A 51 -8.11 13.09 -11.19
N TYR A 52 -8.59 12.41 -12.22
CA TYR A 52 -8.04 12.56 -13.56
C TYR A 52 -8.14 14.02 -14.01
N ARG A 53 -7.06 14.55 -14.59
CA ARG A 53 -6.89 16.00 -14.86
C ARG A 53 -8.08 16.65 -15.57
N SER A 54 -8.69 15.97 -16.55
CA SER A 54 -9.83 16.51 -17.29
C SER A 54 -11.16 16.57 -16.50
N PHE A 55 -11.20 16.04 -15.27
CA PHE A 55 -12.37 16.07 -14.39
C PHE A 55 -12.18 17.00 -13.18
N MET A 56 -11.06 17.73 -13.10
CA MET A 56 -10.75 18.59 -11.96
C MET A 56 -11.76 19.74 -11.80
N GLU A 57 -12.23 20.33 -12.90
CA GLU A 57 -13.29 21.35 -12.87
C GLU A 57 -14.62 20.77 -12.36
N GLN A 58 -14.96 19.54 -12.75
CA GLN A 58 -16.15 18.85 -12.26
C GLN A 58 -16.01 18.46 -10.77
N LEU A 59 -14.80 18.18 -10.30
CA LEU A 59 -14.51 17.82 -8.91
C LEU A 59 -14.59 19.03 -7.97
N ALA A 60 -14.19 20.21 -8.43
CA ALA A 60 -14.07 21.43 -7.63
C ALA A 60 -15.30 21.75 -6.74
N PRO A 61 -16.55 21.74 -7.25
CA PRO A 61 -17.71 22.03 -6.40
C PRO A 61 -18.06 20.93 -5.39
N ALA A 62 -17.49 19.73 -5.51
CA ALA A 62 -17.87 18.57 -4.70
C ALA A 62 -17.00 18.36 -3.45
N CYS A 63 -15.90 19.13 -3.31
CA CYS A 63 -14.89 18.95 -2.26
C CYS A 63 -14.44 20.29 -1.68
N ALA A 64 -13.71 20.29 -0.56
CA ALA A 64 -13.19 21.52 0.06
C ALA A 64 -12.03 22.13 -0.74
N ALA A 65 -11.20 21.30 -1.35
CA ALA A 65 -10.14 21.74 -2.24
C ALA A 65 -9.72 20.62 -3.20
N THR A 66 -9.55 20.97 -4.47
CA THR A 66 -8.86 20.12 -5.45
C THR A 66 -7.36 20.25 -5.29
N VAL A 67 -6.63 19.15 -5.46
CA VAL A 67 -5.16 19.15 -5.43
C VAL A 67 -4.59 18.41 -6.64
N GLU A 68 -3.45 18.87 -7.12
CA GLU A 68 -2.75 18.30 -8.30
C GLU A 68 -1.85 17.10 -7.96
N SER A 69 -1.85 16.64 -6.70
CA SER A 69 -1.06 15.48 -6.30
C SER A 69 -1.58 14.22 -6.99
N ARG A 70 -0.66 13.31 -7.34
CA ARG A 70 -1.00 12.01 -7.99
C ARG A 70 -1.92 11.15 -7.12
N VAL A 71 -1.79 11.29 -5.80
CA VAL A 71 -2.64 10.65 -4.80
C VAL A 71 -2.92 11.71 -3.74
N GLN A 72 -4.21 11.97 -3.48
CA GLN A 72 -4.64 12.80 -2.38
C GLN A 72 -5.25 11.95 -1.29
N GLN A 73 -4.85 12.22 -0.07
CA GLN A 73 -5.33 11.57 1.11
C GLN A 73 -5.90 12.61 2.08
N ASP A 74 -7.16 12.47 2.45
CA ASP A 74 -7.78 13.29 3.49
C ASP A 74 -8.49 12.39 4.52
N GLY A 75 -8.10 12.54 5.78
CA GLY A 75 -8.45 11.64 6.88
C GLY A 75 -7.42 10.54 7.20
N LYS A 76 -7.82 9.59 8.06
CA LYS A 76 -6.97 8.48 8.51
C LYS A 76 -6.74 7.49 7.37
N VAL A 77 -5.53 7.39 6.85
CA VAL A 77 -5.12 6.22 6.05
C VAL A 77 -4.83 5.02 6.92
N GLY A 78 -5.28 3.87 6.42
CA GLY A 78 -4.78 2.58 6.85
C GLY A 78 -3.33 2.37 6.41
N GLY A 79 -2.59 1.66 7.26
CA GLY A 79 -1.20 1.26 7.04
C GLY A 79 -0.57 0.92 8.38
N LEU A 80 -0.51 1.91 9.29
CA LEU A 80 0.06 1.73 10.62
C LEU A 80 -0.79 0.82 11.51
N GLY A 81 -2.10 1.08 11.59
CA GLY A 81 -3.02 0.25 12.38
C GLY A 81 -3.09 -1.20 11.88
N GLY A 82 -3.02 -1.40 10.56
CA GLY A 82 -2.94 -2.72 9.95
C GLY A 82 -1.64 -3.45 10.29
N ALA A 83 -0.49 -2.79 10.15
CA ALA A 83 0.81 -3.34 10.52
C ALA A 83 0.89 -3.66 12.03
N GLN A 84 0.32 -2.82 12.89
CA GLN A 84 0.20 -3.09 14.33
C GLN A 84 -0.70 -4.29 14.62
N ALA A 85 -1.83 -4.45 13.90
CA ALA A 85 -2.68 -5.62 14.03
C ALA A 85 -1.97 -6.91 13.57
N PHE A 86 -1.21 -6.85 12.48
CA PHE A 86 -0.38 -7.96 12.01
C PHE A 86 0.70 -8.34 13.03
N ALA A 87 1.37 -7.36 13.62
CA ALA A 87 2.39 -7.58 14.65
C ALA A 87 1.83 -8.32 15.89
N LYS A 88 0.56 -8.08 16.22
CA LYS A 88 -0.13 -8.74 17.34
C LYS A 88 -0.73 -10.10 16.98
N SER A 89 -0.71 -10.50 15.71
CA SER A 89 -1.29 -11.76 15.26
C SER A 89 -0.27 -12.89 15.37
N GLU A 90 -0.34 -13.67 16.45
CA GLU A 90 0.55 -14.83 16.68
C GLU A 90 0.50 -15.82 15.51
N LYS A 91 -0.69 -16.08 14.97
CA LYS A 91 -0.87 -16.96 13.81
C LYS A 91 -0.10 -16.48 12.59
N LEU A 92 -0.19 -15.19 12.27
CA LEU A 92 0.54 -14.60 11.14
C LEU A 92 2.05 -14.66 11.36
N VAL A 93 2.52 -14.28 12.54
CA VAL A 93 3.95 -14.32 12.89
C VAL A 93 4.49 -15.75 12.80
N HIS A 94 3.73 -16.75 13.29
CA HIS A 94 4.10 -18.16 13.16
C HIS A 94 4.19 -18.61 11.69
N MET A 95 3.23 -18.23 10.85
CA MET A 95 3.27 -18.53 9.41
C MET A 95 4.49 -17.90 8.72
N LEU A 96 4.83 -16.66 9.06
CA LEU A 96 6.01 -15.97 8.52
C LEU A 96 7.32 -16.64 8.95
N LYS A 97 7.41 -17.12 10.19
CA LYS A 97 8.55 -17.91 10.67
C LYS A 97 8.72 -19.19 9.87
N LYS A 98 7.64 -19.98 9.74
CA LYS A 98 7.67 -21.22 8.94
C LYS A 98 8.07 -20.94 7.49
N GLN A 99 7.61 -19.83 6.91
CA GLN A 99 7.98 -19.40 5.56
C GLN A 99 9.50 -19.11 5.46
N LYS A 100 10.06 -18.36 6.42
CA LYS A 100 11.50 -18.08 6.51
C LYS A 100 12.33 -19.35 6.71
N GLU A 101 11.94 -20.20 7.65
CA GLU A 101 12.62 -21.47 7.98
C GLU A 101 12.60 -22.45 6.80
N SER A 102 11.55 -22.43 5.99
CA SER A 102 11.45 -23.20 4.74
C SER A 102 12.22 -22.56 3.57
N ASN A 103 13.00 -21.50 3.83
CA ASN A 103 13.71 -20.71 2.82
C ASN A 103 12.83 -20.22 1.65
N ARG A 104 11.53 -20.03 1.89
CA ARG A 104 10.59 -19.53 0.88
C ARG A 104 10.60 -18.00 0.86
N PRO A 105 10.28 -17.36 -0.27
CA PRO A 105 10.17 -15.91 -0.33
C PRO A 105 9.12 -15.38 0.66
N TYR A 106 9.46 -14.30 1.35
CA TYR A 106 8.59 -13.53 2.23
C TYR A 106 8.98 -12.05 2.16
N GLY A 107 8.07 -11.18 2.59
CA GLY A 107 8.32 -9.76 2.46
C GLY A 107 7.25 -8.87 3.06
N ALA A 108 7.58 -7.59 3.16
CA ALA A 108 6.70 -6.58 3.72
C ALA A 108 6.97 -5.20 3.11
N ILE A 109 5.97 -4.34 3.11
CA ILE A 109 6.06 -2.98 2.58
C ILE A 109 5.56 -1.97 3.62
N CYS A 110 6.04 -0.73 3.52
CA CYS A 110 5.59 0.38 4.35
C CYS A 110 5.98 0.20 5.82
N ALA A 111 5.02 0.20 6.76
CA ALA A 111 5.31 0.06 8.18
C ALA A 111 5.60 -1.40 8.60
N SER A 112 5.19 -2.38 7.80
CA SER A 112 5.25 -3.79 8.15
C SER A 112 6.67 -4.37 8.31
N PRO A 113 7.71 -3.97 7.55
CA PRO A 113 9.08 -4.40 7.82
C PRO A 113 9.50 -4.08 9.25
N ALA A 114 9.33 -2.84 9.69
CA ALA A 114 9.70 -2.36 11.02
C ALA A 114 8.79 -2.85 12.16
N LEU A 115 7.51 -3.12 11.87
CA LEU A 115 6.55 -3.49 12.93
C LEU A 115 6.24 -4.97 13.01
N VAL A 116 6.46 -5.74 11.93
CA VAL A 116 6.12 -7.17 11.86
C VAL A 116 7.38 -8.02 11.72
N LEU A 117 8.34 -7.60 10.89
CA LEU A 117 9.52 -8.42 10.60
C LEU A 117 10.69 -8.17 11.56
N GLU A 118 10.86 -6.92 11.96
CA GLU A 118 11.92 -6.46 12.85
C GLU A 118 11.77 -6.79 14.35
N PRO A 119 10.58 -6.76 14.99
CA PRO A 119 10.52 -6.44 16.42
C PRO A 119 11.39 -7.30 17.35
N ASN A 120 12.30 -6.59 18.02
CA ASN A 120 12.92 -6.90 19.31
C ASN A 120 11.88 -6.68 20.42
N GLY A 121 11.41 -7.75 21.08
CA GLY A 121 10.39 -7.68 22.14
C GLY A 121 9.50 -8.92 22.31
N LEU A 122 9.62 -9.92 21.43
CA LEU A 122 9.15 -11.29 21.69
C LEU A 122 10.10 -11.98 22.69
N PRO A 123 9.68 -13.05 23.41
CA PRO A 123 10.58 -13.79 24.29
C PRO A 123 11.92 -14.09 23.60
N LYS A 124 13.04 -13.90 24.32
CA LYS A 124 14.45 -14.00 23.83
C LYS A 124 14.82 -15.31 23.12
N THR A 125 13.88 -16.24 22.99
CA THR A 125 14.02 -17.52 22.31
C THR A 125 13.79 -17.47 20.79
N TYR A 126 13.38 -16.33 20.22
CA TYR A 126 13.10 -16.22 18.79
C TYR A 126 14.00 -15.20 18.07
N SER A 127 14.64 -15.63 16.98
CA SER A 127 15.33 -14.75 16.02
C SER A 127 14.33 -13.87 15.26
N THR A 128 14.70 -12.61 14.98
CA THR A 128 13.84 -11.70 14.21
C THR A 128 13.72 -12.20 12.76
N LEU A 129 12.65 -11.80 12.05
CA LEU A 129 12.49 -12.20 10.65
C LEU A 129 13.48 -11.49 9.72
N VAL A 130 14.22 -10.49 10.20
CA VAL A 130 15.24 -9.73 9.45
C VAL A 130 16.65 -9.89 10.00
N GLN A 131 16.88 -10.75 10.99
CA GLN A 131 18.21 -10.94 11.56
C GLN A 131 19.24 -11.35 10.49
N GLY A 132 20.33 -10.58 10.40
CA GLY A 132 21.39 -10.79 9.40
C GLY A 132 20.96 -10.48 7.96
N LYS A 133 19.86 -9.74 7.78
CA LYS A 133 19.31 -9.36 6.48
C LYS A 133 19.17 -7.84 6.38
N LYS A 134 19.44 -7.34 5.18
CA LYS A 134 19.19 -5.94 4.81
C LYS A 134 17.71 -5.73 4.49
N ALA A 135 17.16 -4.61 4.92
CA ALA A 135 15.76 -4.26 4.69
C ALA A 135 15.56 -2.75 4.54
N THR A 136 14.41 -2.38 3.98
CA THR A 136 13.88 -1.01 3.98
C THR A 136 12.46 -0.99 4.56
N ALA A 137 12.00 0.19 4.97
CA ALA A 137 10.66 0.41 5.51
C ALA A 137 10.15 1.80 5.11
N PHE A 138 8.94 2.14 5.55
CA PHE A 138 8.46 3.52 5.45
C PHE A 138 9.45 4.47 6.15
N PRO A 139 9.77 5.65 5.57
CA PRO A 139 10.84 6.52 6.09
C PRO A 139 10.74 6.80 7.59
N ALA A 140 9.52 7.08 8.09
CA ALA A 140 9.28 7.34 9.52
C ALA A 140 9.39 6.10 10.43
N MET A 141 9.67 4.92 9.87
CA MET A 141 9.82 3.64 10.58
C MET A 141 11.22 3.05 10.40
N CYS A 142 12.10 3.63 9.56
CA CYS A 142 13.43 3.10 9.29
C CYS A 142 14.32 3.07 10.54
N ASN A 143 14.14 4.01 11.47
CA ASN A 143 14.85 4.04 12.75
C ASN A 143 14.54 2.86 13.68
N LYS A 144 13.51 2.07 13.37
CA LYS A 144 13.18 0.85 14.10
C LYS A 144 13.93 -0.37 13.57
N LEU A 145 14.49 -0.29 12.35
CA LEU A 145 15.30 -1.35 11.78
C LEU A 145 16.68 -1.39 12.45
N SER A 146 17.11 -2.59 12.82
CA SER A 146 18.43 -2.81 13.42
C SER A 146 19.58 -2.54 12.44
N ASP A 147 19.40 -2.91 11.17
CA ASP A 147 20.30 -2.57 10.07
C ASP A 147 19.71 -1.43 9.24
N GLN A 148 20.41 -0.29 9.24
CA GLN A 148 20.00 0.91 8.52
C GLN A 148 20.74 1.10 7.18
N SER A 149 21.56 0.15 6.74
CA SER A 149 22.47 0.31 5.59
C SER A 149 21.75 0.47 4.23
N GLU A 150 20.55 -0.09 4.07
CA GLU A 150 19.81 -0.07 2.80
C GLU A 150 18.46 0.66 2.89
N ILE A 151 18.23 1.43 3.96
CA ILE A 151 16.90 1.99 4.24
C ILE A 151 16.41 2.97 3.17
N GLU A 152 17.31 3.64 2.44
CA GLU A 152 16.95 4.59 1.38
C GLU A 152 16.54 3.95 0.05
N ASN A 153 16.78 2.64 -0.13
CA ASN A 153 16.37 1.96 -1.36
C ASN A 153 14.85 1.80 -1.45
N ARG A 154 14.31 1.97 -2.66
CA ARG A 154 12.87 1.82 -2.94
C ARG A 154 12.39 0.39 -2.69
N VAL A 155 13.22 -0.59 -3.01
CA VAL A 155 13.01 -2.03 -2.77
C VAL A 155 14.35 -2.64 -2.38
N VAL A 156 14.35 -3.52 -1.37
CA VAL A 156 15.52 -4.30 -0.95
C VAL A 156 15.18 -5.79 -1.10
N VAL A 157 16.02 -6.53 -1.80
CA VAL A 157 15.95 -7.98 -1.92
C VAL A 157 17.22 -8.57 -1.31
N ASP A 158 17.10 -9.25 -0.17
CA ASP A 158 18.21 -9.95 0.49
C ASP A 158 17.84 -11.42 0.70
N GLY A 159 18.43 -12.30 -0.12
CA GLY A 159 18.07 -13.71 -0.11
C GLY A 159 16.59 -13.90 -0.43
N ASN A 160 15.83 -14.48 0.50
CA ASN A 160 14.39 -14.71 0.38
C ASN A 160 13.53 -13.59 1.00
N LEU A 161 14.13 -12.54 1.58
CA LEU A 161 13.43 -11.37 2.09
C LEU A 161 13.29 -10.30 1.01
N ILE A 162 12.07 -9.78 0.83
CA ILE A 162 11.78 -8.65 -0.06
C ILE A 162 11.09 -7.54 0.75
N THR A 163 11.66 -6.33 0.79
CA THR A 163 11.04 -5.20 1.50
C THR A 163 10.96 -3.94 0.63
N SER A 164 10.04 -3.02 0.98
CA SER A 164 9.84 -1.79 0.23
C SER A 164 9.27 -0.65 1.09
N ARG A 165 9.44 0.61 0.64
CA ARG A 165 9.20 1.82 1.43
C ARG A 165 7.73 2.22 1.60
N GLY A 166 6.87 2.07 0.59
CA GLY A 166 5.49 2.53 0.72
C GLY A 166 4.65 2.47 -0.55
N PRO A 167 3.48 3.14 -0.59
CA PRO A 167 2.57 3.08 -1.75
C PRO A 167 3.25 3.51 -3.06
N GLY A 168 4.08 4.54 -3.01
CA GLY A 168 4.83 5.04 -4.17
C GLY A 168 5.93 4.10 -4.67
N THR A 169 6.20 2.98 -3.98
CA THR A 169 7.16 1.94 -4.39
C THR A 169 6.49 0.56 -4.57
N SER A 170 5.15 0.51 -4.55
CA SER A 170 4.39 -0.74 -4.57
C SER A 170 4.53 -1.51 -5.87
N MET A 171 4.66 -0.80 -7.00
CA MET A 171 4.87 -1.41 -8.32
C MET A 171 6.26 -2.05 -8.41
N GLU A 172 7.32 -1.35 -7.97
CA GLU A 172 8.65 -1.97 -7.91
C GLU A 172 8.68 -3.19 -6.99
N PHE A 173 8.00 -3.10 -5.84
CA PHE A 173 7.89 -4.21 -4.90
C PHE A 173 7.20 -5.42 -5.52
N ALA A 174 6.07 -5.23 -6.20
CA ALA A 174 5.36 -6.30 -6.90
C ALA A 174 6.22 -6.92 -8.00
N LEU A 175 6.93 -6.11 -8.79
CA LEU A 175 7.82 -6.61 -9.83
C LEU A 175 9.04 -7.36 -9.26
N ALA A 176 9.55 -6.97 -8.10
CA ALA A 176 10.62 -7.71 -7.42
C ALA A 176 10.14 -9.09 -6.94
N ILE A 177 8.88 -9.19 -6.50
CA ILE A 177 8.25 -10.48 -6.18
C ILE A 177 8.13 -11.34 -7.44
N VAL A 178 7.63 -10.79 -8.55
CA VAL A 178 7.56 -11.51 -9.82
C VAL A 178 8.95 -11.99 -10.25
N GLU A 179 9.96 -11.12 -10.19
CA GLU A 179 11.34 -11.45 -10.53
C GLU A 179 11.87 -12.59 -9.67
N LYS A 180 11.52 -12.62 -8.37
CA LYS A 180 11.90 -13.69 -7.44
C LYS A 180 11.28 -15.04 -7.77
N PHE A 181 10.03 -15.08 -8.22
CA PHE A 181 9.30 -16.32 -8.49
C PHE A 181 9.40 -16.83 -9.93
N PHE A 182 9.44 -15.91 -10.90
CA PHE A 182 9.30 -16.21 -12.33
C PHE A 182 10.49 -15.72 -13.15
N GLY A 183 11.49 -15.11 -12.50
CA GLY A 183 12.68 -14.59 -13.16
C GLY A 183 12.50 -13.20 -13.78
N ARG A 184 13.63 -12.60 -14.11
CA ARG A 184 13.73 -11.21 -14.59
C ARG A 184 12.95 -10.96 -15.88
N ASN A 185 12.98 -11.89 -16.82
CA ASN A 185 12.30 -11.74 -18.11
C ASN A 185 10.79 -11.53 -17.92
N LYS A 186 10.16 -12.30 -17.02
CA LYS A 186 8.73 -12.17 -16.76
C LYS A 186 8.39 -10.85 -16.07
N ALA A 187 9.24 -10.40 -15.14
CA ALA A 187 9.07 -9.10 -14.50
C ALA A 187 9.17 -7.94 -15.51
N LEU A 188 10.11 -7.99 -16.45
CA LEU A 188 10.26 -6.97 -17.50
C LEU A 188 9.09 -6.96 -18.49
N GLU A 189 8.62 -8.15 -18.89
CA GLU A 189 7.43 -8.30 -19.73
C GLU A 189 6.20 -7.64 -19.07
N LEU A 190 5.94 -7.97 -17.80
CA LEU A 190 4.82 -7.37 -17.06
C LEU A 190 4.99 -5.87 -16.88
N ALA A 191 6.19 -5.40 -16.53
CA ALA A 191 6.47 -3.98 -16.40
C ALA A 191 6.13 -3.21 -17.69
N LYS A 192 6.49 -3.77 -18.86
CA LYS A 192 6.17 -3.18 -20.16
C LYS A 192 4.65 -3.11 -20.40
N ILE A 193 3.91 -4.18 -20.11
CA ILE A 193 2.44 -4.23 -20.27
C ILE A 193 1.76 -3.24 -19.30
N MET A 194 2.31 -3.05 -18.11
CA MET A 194 1.82 -2.10 -17.11
C MET A 194 2.26 -0.65 -17.37
N LEU A 195 2.99 -0.39 -18.47
CA LEU A 195 3.60 0.91 -18.79
C LEU A 195 4.46 1.46 -17.64
N PHE A 196 5.11 0.56 -16.92
CA PHE A 196 5.93 0.88 -15.77
C PHE A 196 7.41 0.82 -16.15
N THR A 197 8.02 1.99 -16.34
CA THR A 197 9.47 2.13 -16.46
C THR A 197 10.08 2.26 -15.07
N ARG A 198 10.97 1.34 -14.69
CA ARG A 198 11.77 1.49 -13.47
C ARG A 198 12.55 2.81 -13.59
N ALA A 199 12.32 3.74 -12.67
CA ALA A 199 13.04 5.00 -12.56
C ALA A 199 14.45 4.78 -12.01
#